data_AF-A0A8K1FC61-F1
#
_entry.id   AF-A0A8K1FC61-F1
#
_cell.length_a   1.000
_cell.length_b   1.000
_cell.length_c   1.000
_cell.angle_alpha   90.00
_cell.angle_beta   90.00
_cell.angle_gamma   90.00
#
_symmetry.space_group_name_H-M   'P 1'
#
loop_
_entity.id
_entity.type
_entity.pdbx_description
1 polymer ?
#
loop_
_entity_poly.entity_id
_entity_poly.type
_entity_poly.pdbx_seq_one_letter_code
_entity_poly.pdbx_strand_id
1 'polypeptide(L)'
;MIQTGVLGILLYVALTLLVAWQCIAGQKPFDLVINGRRQGDAGDGLAFTTSTISVFLIKLAVVKRIRAAEKSMPGLVTVPCATIKSVLRLVPKATASSIDPSPPENLSLPRQRLRLREENQTMIDGRNTILPQKYWRWLLLHHRYFLCISLRVLGAFGFLFMWAQGLMNFRRMKAISLGKSVVPVTRPSLVAVFAVLFTSVHCGVYVLFYQRDLFRDLITRFDFLFTSVQLFTFSICMCDTQGWDSNSFSVLLTFLIWLHWTLTLDALTPNMKRLFGFSKRHATHVSASALFSCIGLLGVLFFTQTNPLRDRVLWSYPVSSTYTIKLRVQTILLGRIVTILLWCSRQTALLLVRKEDELQSIYGALHYDNPYESFPAPHKHAKRRVNVQFVGKEAQGRRIN
;
A
#
# COMPACT_ATOMS: atom_id res chain seq x y z
N MET A 1 -6.26 -18.19 -17.95
CA MET A 1 -5.42 -16.96 -17.81
C MET A 1 -4.51 -16.96 -16.57
N ILE A 2 -4.90 -17.54 -15.42
CA ILE A 2 -4.06 -17.51 -14.20
C ILE A 2 -2.82 -18.44 -14.32
N GLN A 3 -2.94 -19.62 -14.95
CA GLN A 3 -1.82 -20.56 -15.13
C GLN A 3 -0.72 -20.04 -16.08
N THR A 4 -1.06 -19.29 -17.13
CA THR A 4 -0.09 -18.70 -18.07
C THR A 4 0.73 -17.57 -17.43
N GLY A 5 0.18 -16.88 -16.42
CA GLY A 5 0.89 -15.86 -15.67
C GLY A 5 1.96 -16.45 -14.74
N VAL A 6 1.64 -17.55 -14.05
CA VAL A 6 2.58 -18.22 -13.13
C VAL A 6 3.77 -18.83 -13.87
N LEU A 7 3.52 -19.51 -15.01
CA LEU A 7 4.58 -20.11 -15.82
C LEU A 7 5.51 -19.04 -16.43
N GLY A 8 4.96 -17.90 -16.85
CA GLY A 8 5.74 -16.77 -17.37
C GLY A 8 6.61 -16.11 -16.30
N ILE A 9 6.12 -16.00 -15.06
CA ILE A 9 6.89 -15.50 -13.93
C ILE A 9 8.05 -16.46 -13.61
N LEU A 10 7.81 -17.77 -13.59
CA LEU A 10 8.84 -18.78 -13.29
C LEU A 10 9.93 -18.83 -14.38
N LEU A 11 9.55 -18.85 -15.66
CA LEU A 11 10.48 -18.89 -16.79
C LEU A 11 11.34 -17.61 -16.84
N TYR A 12 10.75 -16.45 -16.53
CA TYR A 12 11.48 -15.20 -16.53
C TYR A 12 12.39 -15.04 -15.31
N VAL A 13 11.95 -15.50 -14.11
CA VAL A 13 12.83 -15.58 -12.93
C VAL A 13 14.06 -16.43 -13.25
N ALA A 14 13.87 -17.58 -13.91
CA ALA A 14 14.98 -18.42 -14.38
C ALA A 14 15.90 -17.67 -15.35
N LEU A 15 15.36 -16.95 -16.34
CA LEU A 15 16.14 -16.13 -17.28
C LEU A 15 16.89 -14.98 -16.60
N THR A 16 16.29 -14.29 -15.63
CA THR A 16 16.99 -13.24 -14.87
C THR A 16 18.09 -13.78 -13.98
N LEU A 17 17.91 -14.97 -13.39
CA LEU A 17 18.97 -15.66 -12.67
C LEU A 17 20.10 -16.06 -13.64
N LEU A 18 19.76 -16.45 -14.87
CA LEU A 18 20.72 -16.83 -15.90
C LEU A 18 21.51 -15.62 -16.47
N VAL A 19 20.86 -14.47 -16.62
CA VAL A 19 21.51 -13.21 -17.04
C VAL A 19 22.36 -12.63 -15.90
N ALA A 20 21.85 -12.64 -14.65
CA ALA A 20 22.65 -12.26 -13.49
C ALA A 20 23.88 -13.17 -13.34
N TRP A 21 23.71 -14.47 -13.58
CA TRP A 21 24.81 -15.44 -13.64
C TRP A 21 25.83 -15.11 -14.73
N GLN A 22 25.39 -14.76 -15.95
CA GLN A 22 26.31 -14.37 -17.03
C GLN A 22 27.05 -13.04 -16.73
N CYS A 23 26.40 -12.08 -16.08
CA CYS A 23 27.07 -10.84 -15.64
C CYS A 23 28.11 -11.12 -14.55
N ILE A 24 27.84 -12.03 -13.62
CA ILE A 24 28.79 -12.46 -12.59
C ILE A 24 29.97 -13.23 -13.23
N ALA A 25 29.70 -14.10 -14.21
CA ALA A 25 30.72 -14.88 -14.90
C ALA A 25 31.65 -14.04 -15.79
N GLY A 26 31.23 -12.83 -16.18
CA GLY A 26 31.99 -11.94 -17.08
C GLY A 26 32.75 -10.78 -16.41
N GLN A 27 32.51 -10.46 -15.13
CA GLN A 27 33.20 -9.35 -14.47
C GLN A 27 34.50 -9.80 -13.78
N LYS A 28 35.59 -9.05 -14.04
CA LYS A 28 36.77 -9.06 -13.19
C LYS A 28 36.35 -8.55 -11.79
N PRO A 29 36.81 -9.18 -10.69
CA PRO A 29 36.36 -8.84 -9.34
C PRO A 29 36.70 -7.38 -9.04
N PHE A 30 35.67 -6.55 -8.93
CA PHE A 30 35.81 -5.20 -8.38
C PHE A 30 35.76 -5.33 -6.86
N ASP A 31 36.92 -5.24 -6.22
CA ASP A 31 37.02 -5.14 -4.78
C ASP A 31 36.41 -3.79 -4.36
N LEU A 32 35.19 -3.81 -3.83
CA LEU A 32 34.58 -2.63 -3.23
C LEU A 32 35.26 -2.38 -1.87
N VAL A 33 36.31 -1.56 -1.87
CA VAL A 33 37.02 -1.19 -0.65
C VAL A 33 36.24 -0.07 0.05
N ILE A 34 35.40 -0.43 1.01
CA ILE A 34 34.78 0.53 1.94
C ILE A 34 35.59 0.53 3.23
N ASN A 35 36.16 1.69 3.61
CA ASN A 35 36.92 1.88 4.86
C ASN A 35 38.07 0.88 5.11
N GLY A 36 38.82 0.50 4.05
CA GLY A 36 40.07 -0.25 4.22
C GLY A 36 39.94 -1.73 4.63
N ARG A 37 38.71 -2.27 4.74
CA ARG A 37 38.47 -3.72 4.79
C ARG A 37 37.87 -4.18 3.47
N ARG A 38 38.44 -5.23 2.88
CA ARG A 38 37.81 -6.01 1.78
C ARG A 38 36.48 -6.54 2.28
N GLN A 39 35.38 -5.90 1.90
CA GLN A 39 34.08 -6.24 2.43
C GLN A 39 33.08 -6.46 1.30
N GLY A 40 32.98 -7.73 0.91
CA GLY A 40 31.97 -8.21 -0.01
C GLY A 40 32.40 -8.14 -1.47
N ASP A 41 32.09 -9.21 -2.18
CA ASP A 41 32.21 -9.25 -3.63
C ASP A 41 31.12 -8.33 -4.20
N ALA A 42 31.50 -7.28 -4.93
CA ALA A 42 30.55 -6.31 -5.50
C ALA A 42 29.46 -7.00 -6.35
N GLY A 43 29.76 -8.19 -6.87
CA GLY A 43 28.85 -9.05 -7.60
C GLY A 43 27.58 -9.41 -6.85
N ASP A 44 27.64 -9.65 -5.53
CA ASP A 44 26.46 -10.07 -4.75
C ASP A 44 25.42 -8.93 -4.63
N GLY A 45 25.90 -7.70 -4.44
CA GLY A 45 25.04 -6.51 -4.38
C GLY A 45 24.42 -6.19 -5.73
N LEU A 46 25.18 -6.36 -6.82
CA LEU A 46 24.69 -6.17 -8.18
C LEU A 46 23.65 -7.24 -8.55
N ALA A 47 23.86 -8.51 -8.20
CA ALA A 47 22.91 -9.59 -8.48
C ALA A 47 21.55 -9.34 -7.82
N PHE A 48 21.55 -8.80 -6.61
CA PHE A 48 20.33 -8.57 -5.87
C PHE A 48 19.56 -7.32 -6.33
N THR A 49 20.29 -6.25 -6.64
CA THR A 49 19.70 -5.03 -7.21
C THR A 49 19.14 -5.30 -8.60
N THR A 50 19.89 -6.02 -9.44
CA THR A 50 19.41 -6.45 -10.77
C THR A 50 18.21 -7.37 -10.68
N SER A 51 18.17 -8.32 -9.74
CA SER A 51 16.97 -9.15 -9.49
C SER A 51 15.75 -8.30 -9.13
N THR A 52 15.91 -7.34 -8.21
CA THR A 52 14.81 -6.47 -7.78
C THR A 52 14.34 -5.56 -8.91
N ILE A 53 15.26 -4.94 -9.65
CA ILE A 53 14.96 -4.12 -10.83
C ILE A 53 14.25 -4.96 -11.89
N SER A 54 14.70 -6.19 -12.13
CA SER A 54 14.08 -7.09 -13.10
C SER A 54 12.64 -7.37 -12.75
N VAL A 55 12.33 -7.64 -11.47
CA VAL A 55 10.94 -7.82 -11.01
C VAL A 55 10.09 -6.58 -11.28
N PHE A 56 10.62 -5.37 -11.05
CA PHE A 56 9.92 -4.13 -11.38
C PHE A 56 9.69 -3.95 -12.89
N LEU A 57 10.70 -4.27 -13.71
CA LEU A 57 10.60 -4.20 -15.17
C LEU A 57 9.57 -5.18 -15.72
N ILE A 58 9.50 -6.41 -15.19
CA ILE A 58 8.47 -7.39 -15.54
C ILE A 58 7.09 -6.82 -15.24
N LYS A 59 6.90 -6.31 -14.02
CA LYS A 59 5.61 -5.75 -13.62
C LYS A 59 5.21 -4.61 -14.57
N LEU A 60 6.13 -3.70 -14.88
CA LEU A 60 5.90 -2.62 -15.83
C LEU A 60 5.53 -3.16 -17.22
N ALA A 61 6.22 -4.19 -17.70
CA ALA A 61 5.94 -4.82 -18.99
C ALA A 61 4.57 -5.52 -19.01
N VAL A 62 4.20 -6.24 -17.95
CA VAL A 62 2.89 -6.90 -17.81
C VAL A 62 1.77 -5.85 -17.78
N VAL A 63 1.89 -4.81 -16.96
CA VAL A 63 0.91 -3.71 -16.90
C VAL A 63 0.79 -3.00 -18.24
N LYS A 64 1.92 -2.75 -18.92
CA LYS A 64 1.94 -2.16 -20.26
C LYS A 64 1.23 -3.07 -21.28
N ARG A 65 1.46 -4.39 -21.24
CA ARG A 65 0.77 -5.36 -22.12
C ARG A 65 -0.72 -5.42 -21.85
N ILE A 66 -1.16 -5.44 -20.59
CA ILE A 66 -2.59 -5.41 -20.24
C ILE A 66 -3.24 -4.14 -20.79
N ARG A 67 -2.62 -2.97 -20.57
CA ARG A 67 -3.11 -1.69 -21.13
C ARG A 67 -3.09 -1.64 -22.66
N ALA A 68 -2.09 -2.27 -23.29
CA ALA A 68 -2.03 -2.36 -24.75
C ALA A 68 -3.11 -3.28 -25.30
N ALA A 69 -3.38 -4.41 -24.64
CA ALA A 69 -4.46 -5.32 -24.98
C ALA A 69 -5.83 -4.63 -24.86
N GLU A 70 -6.04 -3.83 -23.81
CA GLU A 70 -7.22 -2.98 -23.64
C GLU A 70 -7.38 -1.96 -24.78
N LYS A 71 -6.28 -1.31 -25.20
CA LYS A 71 -6.30 -0.37 -26.34
C LYS A 71 -6.49 -1.03 -27.70
N SER A 72 -6.08 -2.29 -27.84
CA SER A 72 -6.13 -3.02 -29.11
C SER A 72 -7.49 -3.61 -29.44
N MET A 73 -8.53 -3.43 -28.61
CA MET A 73 -9.91 -3.78 -28.97
C MET A 73 -10.50 -2.69 -29.88
N PRO A 74 -10.59 -2.91 -31.21
CA PRO A 74 -11.12 -1.90 -32.14
C PRO A 74 -12.61 -1.62 -31.85
N GLY A 75 -12.98 -0.34 -31.80
CA GLY A 75 -14.34 0.12 -31.54
C GLY A 75 -14.59 0.68 -30.12
N LEU A 76 -13.58 0.66 -29.24
CA LEU A 76 -13.72 1.15 -27.87
C LEU A 76 -13.09 2.55 -27.70
N VAL A 77 -13.89 3.60 -27.83
CA VAL A 77 -13.49 4.95 -27.41
C VAL A 77 -13.56 5.00 -25.88
N THR A 78 -12.42 4.83 -25.20
CA THR A 78 -12.31 5.09 -23.76
C THR A 78 -12.38 6.59 -23.52
N VAL A 79 -13.59 7.10 -23.28
CA VAL A 79 -13.78 8.43 -22.70
C VAL A 79 -13.32 8.36 -21.25
N PRO A 80 -12.32 9.14 -20.81
CA PRO A 80 -11.98 9.21 -19.39
C PRO A 80 -13.22 9.70 -18.65
N CYS A 81 -13.83 8.84 -17.83
CA CYS A 81 -14.97 9.20 -17.02
C CYS A 81 -14.58 10.33 -16.06
N ALA A 82 -14.80 11.58 -16.47
CA ALA A 82 -15.23 12.59 -15.53
C ALA A 82 -16.50 12.02 -14.89
N THR A 83 -16.49 11.84 -13.57
CA THR A 83 -17.67 11.46 -12.80
C THR A 83 -18.82 12.41 -13.11
N ILE A 84 -19.73 12.02 -13.99
CA ILE A 84 -21.03 12.68 -14.13
C ILE A 84 -21.90 12.09 -13.02
N LYS A 85 -22.01 12.79 -11.89
CA LYS A 85 -23.09 12.59 -10.93
C LYS A 85 -24.39 13.02 -11.61
N SER A 86 -25.03 12.15 -12.38
CA SER A 86 -26.42 12.38 -12.79
C SER A 86 -27.31 11.97 -11.62
N VAL A 87 -27.71 12.95 -10.82
CA VAL A 87 -28.83 12.80 -9.88
C VAL A 87 -30.07 12.59 -10.73
N LEU A 88 -30.52 11.35 -10.83
CA LEU A 88 -31.76 11.01 -11.51
C LEU A 88 -32.92 11.50 -10.63
N ARG A 89 -33.34 12.76 -10.83
CA ARG A 89 -34.62 13.23 -10.31
C ARG A 89 -35.71 12.55 -11.12
N LEU A 90 -36.27 11.48 -10.58
CA LEU A 90 -37.57 10.98 -11.03
C LEU A 90 -38.59 12.08 -10.72
N VAL A 91 -38.89 12.91 -11.72
CA VAL A 91 -40.02 13.82 -11.66
C VAL A 91 -41.26 12.93 -11.63
N PRO A 92 -42.09 12.98 -10.57
CA PRO A 92 -43.34 12.26 -10.56
C PRO A 92 -44.12 12.71 -11.80
N LYS A 93 -44.58 11.75 -12.60
CA LYS A 93 -45.41 12.00 -13.77
C LYS A 93 -46.75 12.55 -13.28
N ALA A 94 -46.79 13.84 -12.98
CA ALA A 94 -48.02 14.58 -12.77
C ALA A 94 -48.71 14.62 -14.13
N THR A 95 -49.67 13.70 -14.29
CA THR A 95 -50.91 13.84 -15.07
C THR A 95 -50.81 14.85 -16.22
N ALA A 96 -49.99 14.55 -17.22
CA ALA A 96 -50.06 15.22 -18.51
C ALA A 96 -51.27 14.62 -19.24
N SER A 97 -52.34 15.40 -19.25
CA SER A 97 -53.54 15.26 -20.04
C SER A 97 -53.23 14.92 -21.49
N SER A 98 -53.98 13.94 -21.99
CA SER A 98 -54.32 13.69 -23.40
C SER A 98 -54.35 14.98 -24.25
N ILE A 99 -53.40 15.14 -25.17
CA ILE A 99 -53.57 15.91 -26.40
C ILE A 99 -52.94 15.09 -27.55
N ASP A 100 -53.74 14.94 -28.59
CA ASP A 100 -53.61 14.13 -29.80
C ASP A 100 -52.46 14.56 -30.75
N PRO A 101 -52.14 13.74 -31.77
CA PRO A 101 -50.87 13.74 -32.49
C PRO A 101 -50.89 14.58 -33.77
N SER A 102 -49.73 15.15 -34.11
CA SER A 102 -49.32 15.26 -35.51
C SER A 102 -47.79 15.23 -35.61
N PRO A 103 -47.21 14.55 -36.61
CA PRO A 103 -45.77 14.35 -36.70
C PRO A 103 -45.12 15.47 -37.51
N PRO A 104 -44.02 16.09 -37.04
CA PRO A 104 -43.06 16.70 -37.93
C PRO A 104 -41.96 15.69 -38.26
N GLU A 105 -41.89 15.39 -39.56
CA GLU A 105 -40.83 14.68 -40.24
C GLU A 105 -39.44 15.31 -40.05
N ASN A 106 -38.47 14.41 -39.94
CA ASN A 106 -37.13 14.52 -40.52
C ASN A 106 -36.20 15.62 -40.00
N LEU A 107 -35.67 15.41 -38.79
CA LEU A 107 -34.29 15.80 -38.43
C LEU A 107 -33.68 14.71 -37.53
N SER A 108 -33.27 13.61 -38.16
CA SER A 108 -32.53 12.52 -37.51
C SER A 108 -31.11 12.98 -37.19
N LEU A 109 -30.95 13.77 -36.13
CA LEU A 109 -29.65 13.91 -35.48
C LEU A 109 -29.14 12.51 -35.11
N PRO A 110 -27.88 12.17 -35.42
CA PRO A 110 -27.33 10.85 -35.13
C PRO A 110 -27.43 10.61 -33.64
N ARG A 111 -28.39 9.76 -33.25
CA ARG A 111 -28.67 9.41 -31.87
C ARG A 111 -27.51 8.53 -31.42
N GLN A 112 -26.46 9.18 -30.93
CA GLN A 112 -25.26 8.54 -30.43
C GLN A 112 -25.67 7.66 -29.24
N ARG A 113 -25.91 6.36 -29.52
CA ARG A 113 -26.17 5.36 -28.48
C ARG A 113 -24.86 5.16 -27.75
N LEU A 114 -24.65 5.95 -26.70
CA LEU A 114 -23.67 5.67 -25.66
C LEU A 114 -24.03 4.30 -25.06
N ARG A 115 -23.43 3.24 -25.61
CA ARG A 115 -23.32 1.96 -24.91
C ARG A 115 -22.39 2.22 -23.74
N LEU A 116 -22.98 2.51 -22.59
CA LEU A 116 -22.31 2.38 -21.31
C LEU A 116 -21.77 0.95 -21.29
N ARG A 117 -20.45 0.82 -21.38
CA ARG A 117 -19.78 -0.44 -21.17
C ARG A 117 -20.23 -0.89 -19.78
N GLU A 118 -20.79 -2.09 -19.68
CA GLU A 118 -20.73 -2.86 -18.43
C GLU A 118 -19.25 -3.10 -18.15
N GLU A 119 -18.57 -2.06 -17.70
CA GLU A 119 -17.40 -2.24 -16.89
C GLU A 119 -17.91 -3.01 -15.70
N ASN A 120 -17.37 -4.22 -15.49
CA ASN A 120 -17.68 -5.07 -14.36
C ASN A 120 -17.29 -4.30 -13.09
N GLN A 121 -18.14 -3.35 -12.70
CA GLN A 121 -18.08 -2.67 -11.43
C GLN A 121 -18.42 -3.77 -10.46
N THR A 122 -17.37 -4.34 -9.87
CA THR A 122 -17.52 -5.24 -8.76
C THR A 122 -18.25 -4.47 -7.69
N MET A 123 -19.55 -4.74 -7.55
CA MET A 123 -20.35 -4.13 -6.51
C MET A 123 -19.83 -4.69 -5.20
N ILE A 124 -19.13 -3.84 -4.46
CA ILE A 124 -18.43 -4.22 -3.25
C ILE A 124 -19.37 -3.98 -2.07
N ASP A 125 -19.97 -5.05 -1.54
CA ASP A 125 -20.91 -4.96 -0.41
C ASP A 125 -20.17 -4.53 0.86
N GLY A 126 -20.31 -3.25 1.22
CA GLY A 126 -19.69 -2.66 2.41
C GLY A 126 -20.11 -3.30 3.74
N ARG A 127 -21.11 -4.19 3.75
CA ARG A 127 -21.54 -4.96 4.93
C ARG A 127 -20.70 -6.22 5.15
N ASN A 128 -19.97 -6.69 4.14
CA ASN A 128 -19.14 -7.88 4.19
C ASN A 128 -17.79 -7.63 4.90
N THR A 129 -17.86 -7.22 6.17
CA THR A 129 -16.68 -7.02 7.04
C THR A 129 -16.20 -8.34 7.67
N ILE A 130 -14.95 -8.40 8.14
CA ILE A 130 -14.43 -9.58 8.86
C ILE A 130 -15.29 -9.88 10.09
N LEU A 131 -15.56 -8.87 10.92
CA LEU A 131 -16.50 -8.95 12.03
C LEU A 131 -17.95 -8.76 11.53
N PRO A 132 -18.89 -9.67 11.84
CA PRO A 132 -20.27 -9.55 11.39
C PRO A 132 -20.96 -8.27 11.89
N GLN A 133 -21.80 -7.69 11.02
CA GLN A 133 -22.43 -6.39 11.25
C GLN A 133 -23.26 -6.27 12.53
N LYS A 134 -23.86 -7.37 12.98
CA LYS A 134 -24.71 -7.39 14.18
C LYS A 134 -23.94 -6.98 15.44
N TYR A 135 -22.71 -7.49 15.61
CA TYR A 135 -21.92 -7.26 16.82
C TYR A 135 -21.36 -5.84 16.88
N TRP A 136 -20.81 -5.35 15.77
CA TRP A 136 -20.16 -4.05 15.81
C TRP A 136 -21.14 -2.88 15.83
N ARG A 137 -22.33 -3.01 15.24
CA ARG A 137 -23.32 -1.93 15.27
C ARG A 137 -23.70 -1.56 16.70
N TRP A 138 -23.93 -2.56 17.55
CA TRP A 138 -24.24 -2.33 18.96
C TRP A 138 -23.08 -1.66 19.70
N LEU A 139 -21.85 -2.20 19.52
CA LEU A 139 -20.64 -1.69 20.14
C LEU A 139 -20.37 -0.22 19.76
N LEU A 140 -20.50 0.12 18.48
CA LEU A 140 -20.30 1.48 18.01
C LEU A 140 -21.42 2.42 18.45
N LEU A 141 -22.68 1.96 18.49
CA LEU A 141 -23.79 2.82 18.87
C LEU A 141 -23.60 3.34 20.31
N HIS A 142 -23.16 2.47 21.22
CA HIS A 142 -23.00 2.83 22.64
C HIS A 142 -21.62 3.40 22.98
N HIS A 143 -20.56 2.89 22.36
CA HIS A 143 -19.18 3.16 22.81
C HIS A 143 -18.29 3.80 21.74
N ARG A 144 -18.83 4.38 20.66
CA ARG A 144 -18.01 4.97 19.58
C ARG A 144 -16.95 5.95 20.10
N TYR A 145 -17.33 6.90 20.94
CA TYR A 145 -16.40 7.93 21.41
C TYR A 145 -15.27 7.31 22.26
N PHE A 146 -15.63 6.43 23.19
CA PHE A 146 -14.68 5.69 24.01
C PHE A 146 -13.75 4.80 23.19
N LEU A 147 -14.27 4.09 22.19
CA LEU A 147 -13.49 3.23 21.30
C LEU A 147 -12.50 4.05 20.46
N CYS A 148 -12.92 5.18 19.89
CA CYS A 148 -12.04 6.05 19.11
C CYS A 148 -10.91 6.65 19.96
N ILE A 149 -11.21 7.11 21.17
CA ILE A 149 -10.17 7.61 22.10
C ILE A 149 -9.22 6.49 22.49
N SER A 150 -9.77 5.35 22.91
CA SER A 150 -8.98 4.19 23.33
C SER A 150 -8.03 3.74 22.21
N LEU A 151 -8.51 3.65 20.97
CA LEU A 151 -7.69 3.29 19.82
C LEU A 151 -6.57 4.28 19.55
N ARG A 152 -6.82 5.59 19.68
CA ARG A 152 -5.80 6.63 19.49
C ARG A 152 -4.75 6.59 20.58
N VAL A 153 -5.18 6.46 21.83
CA VAL A 153 -4.29 6.35 23.00
C VAL A 153 -3.44 5.09 22.89
N LEU A 154 -4.05 3.96 22.57
CA LEU A 154 -3.39 2.68 22.36
C LEU A 154 -2.38 2.72 21.20
N GLY A 155 -2.76 3.32 20.08
CA GLY A 155 -1.87 3.50 18.93
C GLY A 155 -0.70 4.42 19.24
N ALA A 156 -0.94 5.52 19.97
CA ALA A 156 0.10 6.43 20.42
C ALA A 156 1.09 5.73 21.36
N PHE A 157 0.60 4.99 22.37
CA PHE A 157 1.47 4.22 23.26
C PHE A 157 2.24 3.13 22.51
N GLY A 158 1.59 2.34 21.66
CA GLY A 158 2.25 1.31 20.85
C GLY A 158 3.37 1.90 19.98
N PHE A 159 3.13 3.05 19.36
CA PHE A 159 4.12 3.76 18.54
C PHE A 159 5.28 4.33 19.39
N LEU A 160 4.98 4.93 20.55
CA LEU A 160 6.00 5.46 21.47
C LEU A 160 6.89 4.34 22.02
N PHE A 161 6.31 3.22 22.47
CA PHE A 161 7.08 2.07 22.96
C PHE A 161 7.93 1.44 21.85
N MET A 162 7.40 1.31 20.63
CA MET A 162 8.17 0.88 19.46
C MET A 162 9.40 1.77 19.25
N TRP A 163 9.23 3.10 19.28
CA TRP A 163 10.33 4.04 19.09
C TRP A 163 11.34 4.01 20.23
N ALA A 164 10.89 3.95 21.47
CA ALA A 164 11.77 3.82 22.63
C ALA A 164 12.63 2.57 22.51
N GLN A 165 12.03 1.44 22.15
CA GLN A 165 12.72 0.17 21.95
C GLN A 165 13.65 0.19 20.73
N GLY A 166 13.24 0.80 19.63
CA GLY A 166 14.08 1.02 18.45
C GLY A 166 15.30 1.86 18.76
N LEU A 167 15.15 2.94 19.53
CA LEU A 167 16.24 3.80 19.96
C LEU A 167 17.21 3.08 20.91
N MET A 168 16.71 2.26 21.84
CA MET A 168 17.54 1.41 22.69
C MET A 168 18.38 0.43 21.86
N ASN A 169 17.77 -0.25 20.89
CA ASN A 169 18.47 -1.16 19.99
C ASN A 169 19.48 -0.44 19.09
N PHE A 170 19.13 0.75 18.58
CA PHE A 170 20.05 1.58 17.80
C PHE A 170 21.28 2.00 18.61
N ARG A 171 21.07 2.46 19.86
CA ARG A 171 22.15 2.80 20.79
C ARG A 171 23.03 1.59 21.09
N ARG A 172 22.43 0.41 21.26
CA ARG A 172 23.16 -0.85 21.46
C ARG A 172 23.99 -1.22 20.24
N MET A 173 23.44 -1.17 19.02
CA MET A 173 24.20 -1.40 17.80
C MET A 173 25.36 -0.43 17.66
N LYS A 174 25.14 0.86 17.97
CA LYS A 174 26.20 1.88 17.99
C LYS A 174 27.27 1.62 19.08
N ALA A 175 26.89 1.12 20.25
CA ALA A 175 27.83 0.79 21.30
C ALA A 175 28.73 -0.40 20.90
N ILE A 176 28.13 -1.45 20.32
CA ILE A 176 28.85 -2.60 19.76
C ILE A 176 29.80 -2.13 18.65
N SER A 177 29.35 -1.22 17.78
CA SER A 177 30.17 -0.71 16.69
C SER A 177 31.37 0.15 17.16
N LEU A 178 31.33 0.62 18.41
CA LEU A 178 32.43 1.34 19.07
C LEU A 178 33.32 0.40 19.90
N GLY A 179 33.15 -0.92 19.80
CA GLY A 179 33.92 -1.92 20.55
C GLY A 179 33.57 -1.97 22.04
N LYS A 180 32.46 -1.35 22.48
CA LYS A 180 32.04 -1.43 23.88
C LYS A 180 31.44 -2.80 24.15
N SER A 181 31.87 -3.44 25.23
CA SER A 181 31.24 -4.68 25.72
C SER A 181 29.79 -4.38 26.10
N VAL A 182 28.85 -5.02 25.41
CA VAL A 182 27.41 -4.92 25.71
C VAL A 182 26.93 -6.27 26.21
N VAL A 183 26.36 -6.28 27.42
CA VAL A 183 25.78 -7.48 28.02
C VAL A 183 24.57 -7.94 27.17
N PRO A 184 24.53 -9.22 26.75
CA PRO A 184 23.36 -9.75 26.05
C PRO A 184 22.16 -9.76 27.00
N VAL A 185 21.05 -9.16 26.56
CA VAL A 185 19.81 -9.13 27.34
C VAL A 185 18.96 -10.34 26.94
N THR A 186 18.94 -11.39 27.76
CA THR A 186 18.25 -12.64 27.42
C THR A 186 16.73 -12.56 27.57
N ARG A 187 16.22 -11.64 28.38
CA ARG A 187 14.78 -11.49 28.65
C ARG A 187 14.19 -10.29 27.87
N PRO A 188 12.97 -10.39 27.33
CA PRO A 188 12.31 -9.25 26.74
C PRO A 188 12.06 -8.20 27.81
N SER A 189 12.44 -6.97 27.53
CA SER A 189 12.12 -5.82 28.37
C SER A 189 10.60 -5.63 28.45
N LEU A 190 10.08 -5.11 29.56
CA LEU A 190 8.65 -4.77 29.66
C LEU A 190 8.21 -3.83 28.54
N VAL A 191 9.08 -2.90 28.14
CA VAL A 191 8.89 -2.01 26.99
C VAL A 191 8.61 -2.80 25.71
N ALA A 192 9.36 -3.89 25.46
CA ALA A 192 9.17 -4.74 24.29
C ALA A 192 7.80 -5.45 24.30
N VAL A 193 7.40 -5.97 25.46
CA VAL A 193 6.11 -6.65 25.62
C VAL A 193 4.95 -5.66 25.39
N PHE A 194 5.02 -4.47 25.98
CA PHE A 194 4.00 -3.44 25.79
C PHE A 194 3.94 -2.91 24.35
N ALA A 195 5.10 -2.74 23.69
CA ALA A 195 5.16 -2.34 22.28
C ALA A 195 4.39 -3.31 21.39
N VAL A 196 4.65 -4.61 21.53
CA VAL A 196 3.97 -5.66 20.75
C VAL A 196 2.49 -5.73 21.12
N LEU A 197 2.15 -5.75 22.41
CA LEU A 197 0.76 -5.87 22.88
C LEU A 197 -0.11 -4.72 22.38
N PHE A 198 0.28 -3.47 22.64
CA PHE A 198 -0.53 -2.31 22.27
C PHE A 198 -0.63 -2.15 20.76
N THR A 199 0.46 -2.40 20.02
CA THR A 199 0.43 -2.38 18.55
C THR A 199 -0.46 -3.47 17.98
N SER A 200 -0.39 -4.68 18.52
CA SER A 200 -1.20 -5.82 18.06
C SER A 200 -2.69 -5.59 18.33
N VAL A 201 -3.05 -5.09 19.51
CA VAL A 201 -4.45 -4.77 19.83
C VAL A 201 -4.94 -3.63 18.94
N HIS A 202 -4.15 -2.56 18.76
CA HIS A 202 -4.51 -1.44 17.89
C HIS A 202 -4.75 -1.90 16.45
N CYS A 203 -3.77 -2.56 15.84
CA CYS A 203 -3.86 -3.02 14.45
C CYS A 203 -4.93 -4.12 14.28
N GLY A 204 -5.05 -5.01 15.26
CA GLY A 204 -6.03 -6.10 15.29
C GLY A 204 -7.46 -5.57 15.26
N VAL A 205 -7.76 -4.49 15.99
CA VAL A 205 -9.08 -3.85 15.90
C VAL A 205 -9.35 -3.41 14.46
N TYR A 206 -8.41 -2.74 13.77
CA TYR A 206 -8.63 -2.37 12.36
C TYR A 206 -8.86 -3.57 11.44
N VAL A 207 -8.12 -4.67 11.64
CA VAL A 207 -8.29 -5.91 10.87
C VAL A 207 -9.72 -6.44 10.98
N LEU A 208 -10.32 -6.41 12.18
CA LEU A 208 -11.70 -6.86 12.38
C LEU A 208 -12.73 -6.08 11.53
N PHE A 209 -12.40 -4.86 11.12
CA PHE A 209 -13.26 -3.99 10.30
C PHE A 209 -12.87 -3.95 8.83
N TYR A 210 -11.88 -4.74 8.39
CA TYR A 210 -11.57 -4.84 6.96
C TYR A 210 -12.73 -5.46 6.20
N GLN A 211 -12.96 -4.92 5.01
CA GLN A 211 -13.92 -5.49 4.09
C GLN A 211 -13.28 -6.71 3.42
N ARG A 212 -13.94 -7.86 3.50
CA ARG A 212 -13.38 -9.15 3.08
C ARG A 212 -13.01 -9.17 1.60
N ASP A 213 -13.87 -8.63 0.75
CA ASP A 213 -13.65 -8.62 -0.71
C ASP A 213 -12.49 -7.68 -1.08
N LEU A 214 -12.44 -6.51 -0.45
CA LEU A 214 -11.36 -5.54 -0.68
C LEU A 214 -10.02 -6.03 -0.13
N PHE A 215 -10.05 -6.68 1.03
CA PHE A 215 -8.87 -7.32 1.61
C PHE A 215 -8.39 -8.48 0.74
N ARG A 216 -9.30 -9.33 0.24
CA ARG A 216 -8.97 -10.43 -0.67
C ARG A 216 -8.34 -9.91 -1.96
N ASP A 217 -8.95 -8.89 -2.57
CA ASP A 217 -8.37 -8.24 -3.76
C ASP A 217 -6.97 -7.70 -3.44
N LEU A 218 -6.83 -6.97 -2.34
CA LEU A 218 -5.56 -6.40 -1.90
C LEU A 218 -4.47 -7.46 -1.70
N ILE A 219 -4.74 -8.55 -0.99
CA ILE A 219 -3.74 -9.60 -0.72
C ILE A 219 -3.42 -10.42 -1.97
N THR A 220 -4.30 -10.45 -2.97
CA THR A 220 -4.00 -11.11 -4.26
C THR A 220 -3.19 -10.23 -5.21
N ARG A 221 -3.08 -8.93 -4.93
CA ARG A 221 -2.26 -8.03 -5.75
C ARG A 221 -0.77 -8.31 -5.55
N PHE A 222 -0.08 -8.42 -6.68
CA PHE A 222 1.37 -8.61 -6.72
C PHE A 222 2.13 -7.57 -5.90
N ASP A 223 1.71 -6.30 -5.92
CA ASP A 223 2.37 -5.22 -5.16
C ASP A 223 2.33 -5.44 -3.66
N PHE A 224 1.21 -5.92 -3.15
CA PHE A 224 1.05 -6.25 -1.74
C PHE A 224 1.93 -7.45 -1.40
N LEU A 225 1.78 -8.56 -2.13
CA LEU A 225 2.54 -9.79 -1.88
C LEU A 225 4.05 -9.56 -1.95
N PHE A 226 4.51 -8.87 -3.00
CA PHE A 226 5.91 -8.51 -3.15
C PHE A 226 6.37 -7.71 -1.93
N THR A 227 5.70 -6.61 -1.59
CA THR A 227 6.10 -5.77 -0.46
C THR A 227 6.10 -6.54 0.86
N SER A 228 5.07 -7.34 1.13
CA SER A 228 5.01 -8.19 2.32
C SER A 228 6.20 -9.15 2.39
N VAL A 229 6.50 -9.87 1.31
CA VAL A 229 7.67 -10.77 1.25
C VAL A 229 8.98 -10.01 1.48
N GLN A 230 9.14 -8.80 0.92
CA GLN A 230 10.30 -7.95 1.16
C GLN A 230 10.45 -7.60 2.64
N LEU A 231 9.36 -7.19 3.30
CA LEU A 231 9.33 -6.85 4.72
C LEU A 231 9.62 -8.06 5.62
N PHE A 232 9.01 -9.22 5.35
CA PHE A 232 9.29 -10.46 6.09
C PHE A 232 10.74 -10.89 5.93
N THR A 233 11.28 -10.86 4.71
CA THR A 233 12.68 -11.21 4.44
C THR A 233 13.62 -10.26 5.18
N PHE A 234 13.35 -8.95 5.15
CA PHE A 234 14.10 -7.97 5.92
C PHE A 234 14.08 -8.28 7.43
N SER A 235 12.90 -8.53 8.00
CA SER A 235 12.78 -8.86 9.42
C SER A 235 13.55 -10.12 9.80
N ILE A 236 13.48 -11.18 8.99
CA ILE A 236 14.23 -12.43 9.22
C ILE A 236 15.73 -12.18 9.15
N CYS A 237 16.22 -11.46 8.14
CA CYS A 237 17.64 -11.13 8.03
C CYS A 237 18.13 -10.25 9.20
N MET A 238 17.32 -9.29 9.64
CA MET A 238 17.62 -8.48 10.82
C MET A 238 17.67 -9.33 12.10
N CYS A 239 16.73 -10.26 12.29
CA CYS A 239 16.76 -11.19 13.42
C CYS A 239 18.01 -12.07 13.40
N ASP A 240 18.37 -12.64 12.24
CA ASP A 240 19.54 -13.51 12.12
C ASP A 240 20.85 -12.74 12.38
N THR A 241 21.00 -11.54 11.82
CA THR A 241 22.18 -10.67 12.04
C THR A 241 22.31 -10.18 13.49
N GLN A 242 21.19 -10.09 14.22
CA GLN A 242 21.15 -9.73 15.64
C GLN A 242 21.17 -10.96 16.57
N GLY A 243 21.35 -12.16 16.02
CA GLY A 243 21.44 -13.40 16.80
C GLY A 243 20.14 -13.78 17.52
N TRP A 244 18.99 -13.42 16.96
CA TRP A 244 17.66 -13.75 17.49
C TRP A 244 17.39 -13.24 18.91
N ASP A 245 18.01 -12.13 19.29
CA ASP A 245 17.72 -11.46 20.56
C ASP A 245 16.24 -11.09 20.69
N SER A 246 15.61 -11.44 21.82
CA SER A 246 14.18 -11.24 22.06
C SER A 246 13.74 -9.78 21.98
N ASN A 247 14.59 -8.86 22.45
CA ASN A 247 14.31 -7.42 22.36
C ASN A 247 14.39 -6.91 20.92
N SER A 248 15.35 -7.41 20.15
CA SER A 248 15.51 -7.10 18.74
C SER A 248 14.35 -7.64 17.90
N PHE A 249 13.98 -8.91 18.12
CA PHE A 249 12.83 -9.56 17.50
C PHE A 249 11.53 -8.78 17.76
N SER A 250 11.30 -8.35 18.99
CA SER A 250 10.09 -7.62 19.36
C SER A 250 9.98 -6.26 18.67
N VAL A 251 11.09 -5.52 18.47
CA VAL A 251 11.09 -4.28 17.66
C VAL A 251 10.70 -4.60 16.23
N LEU A 252 11.36 -5.60 15.64
CA LEU A 252 11.15 -5.96 14.23
C LEU A 252 9.72 -6.46 13.99
N LEU A 253 9.16 -7.22 14.93
CA LEU A 253 7.77 -7.66 14.88
C LEU A 253 6.80 -6.47 14.99
N THR A 254 7.03 -5.57 15.94
CA THR A 254 6.19 -4.37 16.10
C THR A 254 6.23 -3.49 14.85
N PHE A 255 7.44 -3.28 14.31
CA PHE A 255 7.67 -2.56 13.06
C PHE A 255 6.95 -3.21 11.87
N LEU A 256 7.05 -4.54 11.77
CA LEU A 256 6.41 -5.33 10.73
C LEU A 256 4.89 -5.23 10.79
N ILE A 257 4.30 -5.28 12.00
CA ILE A 257 2.86 -5.12 12.20
C ILE A 257 2.41 -3.72 11.78
N TRP A 258 3.13 -2.66 12.17
CA TRP A 258 2.82 -1.30 11.76
C TRP A 258 2.86 -1.13 10.23
N LEU A 259 3.90 -1.65 9.57
CA LEU A 259 4.00 -1.56 8.11
C LEU A 259 2.95 -2.40 7.39
N HIS A 260 2.65 -3.61 7.86
CA HIS A 260 1.55 -4.40 7.32
C HIS A 260 0.21 -3.70 7.50
N TRP A 261 -0.03 -3.10 8.68
CA TRP A 261 -1.21 -2.29 8.91
C TRP A 261 -1.31 -1.13 7.91
N THR A 262 -0.21 -0.41 7.63
CA THR A 262 -0.23 0.66 6.60
C THR A 262 -0.57 0.13 5.22
N LEU A 263 -0.04 -1.04 4.85
CA LEU A 263 -0.34 -1.72 3.58
C LEU A 263 -1.81 -2.13 3.49
N THR A 264 -2.41 -2.56 4.59
CA THR A 264 -3.79 -3.07 4.64
C THR A 264 -4.82 -1.99 4.92
N LEU A 265 -4.43 -0.73 5.15
CA LEU A 265 -5.37 0.38 5.35
C LEU A 265 -6.32 0.61 4.17
N ASP A 266 -5.97 0.16 2.97
CA ASP A 266 -6.86 0.23 1.82
C ASP A 266 -8.02 -0.75 1.88
N ALA A 267 -7.90 -1.83 2.65
CA ALA A 267 -9.00 -2.76 2.88
C ALA A 267 -10.09 -2.17 3.81
N LEU A 268 -9.80 -1.02 4.44
CA LEU A 268 -10.75 -0.32 5.30
C LEU A 268 -11.53 0.71 4.49
N THR A 269 -12.86 0.57 4.48
CA THR A 269 -13.74 1.48 3.73
C THR A 269 -13.65 2.91 4.27
N PRO A 270 -13.89 3.95 3.44
CA PRO A 270 -13.87 5.34 3.88
C PRO A 270 -14.82 5.61 5.06
N ASN A 271 -16.00 4.97 5.05
CA ASN A 271 -16.97 5.07 6.14
C ASN A 271 -16.39 4.55 7.46
N MET A 272 -15.69 3.41 7.45
CA MET A 272 -15.03 2.88 8.64
C MET A 272 -13.84 3.74 9.08
N LYS A 273 -13.06 4.28 8.14
CA LYS A 273 -11.98 5.25 8.46
C LYS A 273 -12.53 6.47 9.21
N ARG A 274 -13.59 7.10 8.69
CA ARG A 274 -14.25 8.26 9.34
C ARG A 274 -14.85 7.90 10.69
N LEU A 275 -15.44 6.71 10.80
CA LEU A 275 -16.02 6.21 12.03
C LEU A 275 -14.98 6.12 13.16
N PHE A 276 -13.81 5.53 12.90
CA PHE A 276 -12.69 5.45 13.84
C PHE A 276 -11.94 6.78 14.03
N GLY A 277 -12.34 7.83 13.31
CA GLY A 277 -11.61 9.10 13.28
C GLY A 277 -10.16 8.90 12.82
N PHE A 278 -9.93 7.94 11.93
CA PHE A 278 -8.62 7.68 11.33
C PHE A 278 -8.20 8.91 10.54
N SER A 279 -7.02 9.46 10.87
CA SER A 279 -6.40 10.53 10.08
C SER A 279 -5.27 9.96 9.25
N LYS A 280 -5.20 10.38 8.00
CA LYS A 280 -4.11 10.04 7.07
C LYS A 280 -2.73 10.32 7.67
N ARG A 281 -2.64 11.38 8.50
CA ARG A 281 -1.41 11.78 9.22
C ARG A 281 -0.80 10.63 10.02
N HIS A 282 -1.62 9.77 10.63
CA HIS A 282 -1.11 8.67 11.43
C HIS A 282 -0.31 7.66 10.58
N ALA A 283 -0.87 7.26 9.42
CA ALA A 283 -0.16 6.41 8.47
C ALA A 283 1.09 7.10 7.88
N THR A 284 1.02 8.43 7.67
CA THR A 284 2.19 9.22 7.24
C THR A 284 3.31 9.16 8.27
N HIS A 285 3.01 9.32 9.57
CA HIS A 285 4.00 9.23 10.63
C HIS A 285 4.64 7.83 10.72
N VAL A 286 3.84 6.78 10.59
CA VAL A 286 4.35 5.41 10.56
C VAL A 286 5.28 5.20 9.35
N SER A 287 4.86 5.58 8.14
CA SER A 287 5.67 5.46 6.93
C SER A 287 6.97 6.28 7.00
N ALA A 288 6.89 7.52 7.51
CA ALA A 288 8.05 8.39 7.69
C ALA A 288 9.02 7.84 8.75
N SER A 289 8.51 7.26 9.84
CA SER A 289 9.34 6.62 10.86
C SER A 289 10.11 5.42 10.32
N ALA A 290 9.48 4.64 9.44
CA ALA A 290 10.14 3.53 8.76
C ALA A 290 11.23 4.00 7.80
N LEU A 291 10.97 5.07 7.05
CA LEU A 291 11.98 5.71 6.20
C LEU A 291 13.18 6.15 7.04
N PHE A 292 12.95 6.87 8.14
CA PHE A 292 14.00 7.32 9.05
C PHE A 292 14.80 6.14 9.64
N SER A 293 14.12 5.08 10.06
CA SER A 293 14.75 3.87 10.61
C SER A 293 15.65 3.18 9.58
N CYS A 294 15.21 3.09 8.33
CA CYS A 294 16.01 2.54 7.23
C CYS A 294 17.26 3.39 6.96
N ILE A 295 17.13 4.73 6.93
CA ILE A 295 18.27 5.65 6.77
C ILE A 295 19.26 5.49 7.93
N GLY A 296 18.76 5.44 9.17
CA GLY A 296 19.61 5.24 10.35
C GLY A 296 20.36 3.91 10.29
N LEU A 297 19.70 2.83 9.86
CA LEU A 297 20.32 1.52 9.70
C LEU A 297 21.39 1.52 8.60
N LEU A 298 21.13 2.14 7.44
CA LEU A 298 22.15 2.34 6.40
C LEU A 298 23.33 3.15 6.94
N GLY A 299 23.07 4.21 7.71
CA GLY A 299 24.11 5.01 8.33
C GLY A 299 25.00 4.19 9.26
N VAL A 300 24.41 3.31 10.08
CA VAL A 300 25.17 2.38 10.92
C VAL A 300 25.98 1.42 10.06
N LEU A 301 25.42 0.85 9.00
CA LEU A 301 26.11 -0.12 8.15
C LEU A 301 27.31 0.48 7.40
N PHE A 302 27.21 1.72 6.91
CA PHE A 302 28.25 2.33 6.09
C PHE A 302 29.28 3.15 6.87
N PHE A 303 28.87 3.83 7.94
CA PHE A 303 29.75 4.77 8.64
C PHE A 303 30.42 4.19 9.90
N THR A 304 30.10 2.97 10.30
CA THR A 304 30.76 2.35 11.45
C THR A 304 31.98 1.54 11.03
N GLN A 305 33.08 1.67 11.77
CA GLN A 305 34.34 0.98 11.46
C GLN A 305 34.28 -0.53 11.77
N THR A 306 33.49 -0.90 12.78
CA THR A 306 33.22 -2.30 13.09
C THR A 306 31.77 -2.60 12.76
N ASN A 307 31.54 -3.70 12.04
CA ASN A 307 30.19 -4.10 11.68
C ASN A 307 29.50 -4.64 12.94
N PRO A 308 28.45 -3.95 13.44
CA PRO A 308 27.75 -4.41 14.63
C PRO A 308 26.85 -5.62 14.35
N LEU A 309 26.62 -5.92 13.07
CA LEU A 309 25.80 -7.04 12.62
C LEU A 309 26.68 -8.26 12.39
N ARG A 310 26.19 -9.42 12.85
CA ARG A 310 26.83 -10.70 12.58
C ARG A 310 26.64 -11.06 11.11
N ASP A 311 27.74 -11.17 10.38
CA ASP A 311 27.70 -11.64 8.99
C ASP A 311 27.75 -13.17 8.95
N ARG A 312 26.63 -13.79 8.58
CA ARG A 312 26.49 -15.23 8.43
C ARG A 312 26.45 -15.60 6.95
N VAL A 313 27.17 -16.65 6.57
CA VAL A 313 27.05 -17.27 5.25
C VAL A 313 25.84 -18.20 5.28
N LEU A 314 24.80 -17.89 4.50
CA LEU A 314 23.60 -18.74 4.38
C LEU A 314 23.86 -19.93 3.47
N TRP A 315 24.54 -19.67 2.36
CA TRP A 315 24.78 -20.65 1.32
C TRP A 315 26.14 -20.42 0.71
N SER A 316 26.89 -21.50 0.50
CA SER A 316 28.18 -21.47 -0.18
C SER A 316 28.18 -22.53 -1.26
N TYR A 317 28.42 -22.12 -2.50
CA TYR A 317 28.52 -23.02 -3.63
C TYR A 317 29.91 -22.92 -4.26
N PRO A 318 30.70 -24.01 -4.28
CA PRO A 318 31.96 -24.04 -5.00
C PRO A 318 31.66 -24.10 -6.51
N VAL A 319 32.00 -23.05 -7.24
CA VAL A 319 31.85 -23.01 -8.71
C VAL A 319 33.05 -23.65 -9.39
N SER A 320 34.23 -23.47 -8.80
CA SER A 320 35.50 -24.02 -9.26
C SER A 320 36.39 -24.32 -8.05
N SER A 321 37.49 -25.05 -8.24
CA SER A 321 38.49 -25.31 -7.20
C SER A 321 38.99 -24.05 -6.49
N THR A 322 38.92 -22.90 -7.19
CA THR A 322 39.46 -21.62 -6.71
C THR A 322 38.36 -20.62 -6.29
N TYR A 323 37.11 -20.83 -6.71
CA TYR A 323 36.03 -19.84 -6.54
C TYR A 323 34.82 -20.43 -5.84
N THR A 324 34.49 -19.85 -4.69
CA THR A 324 33.28 -20.18 -3.91
C THR A 324 32.36 -18.98 -3.85
N ILE A 325 31.16 -19.07 -4.42
CA ILE A 325 30.13 -18.05 -4.25
C ILE A 325 29.55 -18.21 -2.85
N LYS A 326 29.56 -17.13 -2.05
CA LYS A 326 29.06 -17.14 -0.68
C LYS A 326 27.91 -16.14 -0.54
N LEU A 327 26.69 -16.65 -0.47
CA LEU A 327 25.52 -15.82 -0.19
C LEU A 327 25.50 -15.45 1.30
N ARG A 328 25.79 -14.18 1.58
CA ARG A 328 25.83 -13.61 2.93
C ARG A 328 24.51 -12.94 3.31
N VAL A 329 24.10 -13.07 4.56
CA VAL A 329 22.89 -12.43 5.09
C VAL A 329 22.97 -10.91 4.95
N GLN A 330 24.14 -10.32 5.20
CA GLN A 330 24.33 -8.87 5.15
C GLN A 330 24.04 -8.30 3.76
N THR A 331 24.42 -9.01 2.69
CA THR A 331 24.15 -8.56 1.32
C THR A 331 22.66 -8.59 0.99
N ILE A 332 21.96 -9.68 1.38
CA ILE A 332 20.50 -9.77 1.25
C ILE A 332 19.84 -8.64 2.04
N LEU A 333 20.26 -8.43 3.28
CA LEU A 333 19.73 -7.40 4.16
C LEU A 333 19.87 -6.01 3.54
N LEU A 334 21.05 -5.67 3.01
CA LEU A 334 21.32 -4.37 2.40
C LEU A 334 20.37 -4.10 1.22
N GLY A 335 20.20 -5.07 0.32
CA GLY A 335 19.28 -4.93 -0.80
C GLY A 335 17.82 -4.78 -0.36
N ARG A 336 17.42 -5.44 0.73
CA ARG A 336 16.07 -5.30 1.29
C ARG A 336 15.86 -3.95 1.96
N ILE A 337 16.85 -3.39 2.64
CA ILE A 337 16.78 -2.03 3.21
C ILE A 337 16.53 -1.00 2.11
N VAL A 338 17.29 -1.06 1.01
CA VAL A 338 17.10 -0.12 -0.11
C VAL A 338 15.70 -0.27 -0.73
N THR A 339 15.22 -1.50 -0.89
CA THR A 339 13.88 -1.76 -1.42
C THR A 339 12.79 -1.17 -0.50
N ILE A 340 12.91 -1.38 0.81
CA ILE A 340 11.97 -0.83 1.80
C ILE A 340 12.05 0.69 1.84
N LEU A 341 13.26 1.28 1.76
CA LEU A 341 13.45 2.72 1.71
C LEU A 341 12.71 3.36 0.53
N LEU A 342 12.88 2.83 -0.68
CA LEU A 342 12.19 3.29 -1.89
C LEU A 342 10.67 3.11 -1.78
N TRP A 343 10.22 2.02 -1.16
CA TRP A 343 8.81 1.79 -0.95
C TRP A 343 8.21 2.77 0.08
N CYS A 344 8.86 2.95 1.24
CA CYS A 344 8.44 3.89 2.26
C CYS A 344 8.45 5.34 1.75
N SER A 345 9.41 5.73 0.90
CA SER A 345 9.44 7.07 0.30
C SER A 345 8.25 7.27 -0.64
N ARG A 346 7.97 6.28 -1.50
CA ARG A 346 6.81 6.30 -2.39
C ARG A 346 5.50 6.38 -1.60
N GLN A 347 5.32 5.55 -0.58
CA GLN A 347 4.11 5.59 0.24
C GLN A 347 3.95 6.92 0.96
N THR A 348 5.03 7.44 1.55
CA THR A 348 5.02 8.75 2.20
C THR A 348 4.63 9.85 1.20
N ALA A 349 5.18 9.84 -0.01
CA ALA A 349 4.81 10.80 -1.06
C ALA A 349 3.32 10.70 -1.45
N LEU A 350 2.80 9.49 -1.65
CA LEU A 350 1.36 9.28 -1.91
C LEU A 350 0.50 9.74 -0.73
N LEU A 351 0.96 9.50 0.49
CA LEU A 351 0.32 9.92 1.73
C LEU A 351 0.36 11.44 1.95
N LEU A 352 1.29 12.15 1.32
CA LEU A 352 1.34 13.61 1.36
C LEU A 352 0.49 14.26 0.27
N VAL A 353 0.50 13.69 -0.94
CA VAL A 353 -0.14 14.32 -2.12
C VAL A 353 -1.64 14.01 -2.24
N ARG A 354 -2.08 12.78 -1.93
CA ARG A 354 -3.48 12.36 -2.17
C ARG A 354 -4.48 12.96 -1.17
N LYS A 355 -5.76 13.00 -1.53
CA LYS A 355 -6.84 13.37 -0.59
C LYS A 355 -7.15 12.20 0.38
N GLU A 356 -7.80 12.48 1.51
CA GLU A 356 -8.06 11.47 2.55
C GLU A 356 -9.04 10.37 2.11
N ASP A 357 -9.95 10.66 1.18
CA ASP A 357 -10.94 9.69 0.67
C ASP A 357 -10.41 8.81 -0.48
N GLU A 358 -9.18 9.03 -0.97
CA GLU A 358 -8.59 8.24 -2.06
C GLU A 358 -7.86 7.00 -1.54
N LEU A 359 -8.15 5.82 -2.13
CA LEU A 359 -7.43 4.57 -1.86
C LEU A 359 -5.96 4.68 -2.32
N GLN A 360 -5.02 4.09 -1.58
CA GLN A 360 -3.57 4.27 -1.78
C GLN A 360 -2.97 3.28 -2.80
N SER A 361 -3.27 1.99 -2.66
CA SER A 361 -2.76 0.86 -3.42
C SER A 361 -3.75 0.39 -4.48
N ILE A 362 -5.05 0.52 -4.21
CA ILE A 362 -6.10 0.20 -5.15
C ILE A 362 -6.27 1.37 -6.12
N TYR A 363 -5.46 1.37 -7.18
CA TYR A 363 -5.60 2.29 -8.30
C TYR A 363 -6.95 2.06 -8.97
N GLY A 364 -7.85 3.05 -8.84
CA GLY A 364 -9.18 3.03 -9.44
C GLY A 364 -10.14 3.88 -8.59
N ALA A 365 -11.00 4.65 -9.25
CA ALA A 365 -12.11 5.31 -8.58
C ALA A 365 -13.12 4.22 -8.17
N LEU A 366 -12.91 3.63 -7.01
CA LEU A 366 -13.86 2.67 -6.46
C LEU A 366 -15.13 3.45 -6.11
N HIS A 367 -16.16 3.31 -6.94
CA HIS A 367 -17.46 3.93 -6.69
C HIS A 367 -18.15 3.14 -5.58
N TYR A 368 -18.17 3.73 -4.39
CA TYR A 368 -18.99 3.22 -3.30
C TYR A 368 -20.43 3.66 -3.56
N ASP A 369 -21.28 2.72 -3.97
CA ASP A 369 -22.71 2.97 -3.95
C ASP A 369 -23.18 2.88 -2.48
N ASN A 370 -23.62 4.00 -1.93
CA ASN A 370 -24.15 4.05 -0.58
C ASN A 370 -25.68 3.99 -0.68
N PRO A 371 -26.32 2.83 -0.41
CA PRO A 371 -27.77 2.71 -0.50
C PRO A 371 -28.51 3.64 0.48
N TYR A 372 -27.79 4.20 1.47
CA TYR A 372 -28.33 5.13 2.46
C TYR A 372 -28.18 6.62 2.09
N GLU A 373 -27.47 6.98 1.02
CA GLU A 373 -27.45 8.38 0.51
C GLU A 373 -28.78 8.79 -0.18
N SER A 374 -29.71 7.85 -0.34
CA SER A 374 -31.11 8.13 -0.69
C SER A 374 -31.87 8.90 0.40
N PHE A 375 -31.32 8.99 1.61
CA PHE A 375 -31.82 9.92 2.62
C PHE A 375 -31.03 11.23 2.55
N PRO A 376 -31.68 12.36 2.23
CA PRO A 376 -31.00 13.64 2.15
C PRO A 376 -30.32 13.91 3.48
N ALA A 377 -29.00 14.16 3.45
CA ALA A 377 -28.29 14.63 4.64
C ALA A 377 -29.08 15.81 5.21
N PRO A 378 -29.40 15.84 6.53
CA PRO A 378 -30.11 16.96 7.11
C PRO A 378 -29.27 18.21 6.84
N HIS A 379 -29.79 19.09 5.99
CA HIS A 379 -29.17 20.35 5.62
C HIS A 379 -28.90 21.15 6.90
N LYS A 380 -27.68 21.04 7.44
CA LYS A 380 -27.18 22.04 8.40
C LYS A 380 -26.88 23.30 7.60
N HIS A 381 -27.92 24.15 7.51
CA HIS A 381 -27.90 25.53 7.05
C HIS A 381 -27.21 25.81 5.71
N ALA A 382 -27.90 25.45 4.62
CA ALA A 382 -27.73 26.15 3.35
C ALA A 382 -28.42 27.53 3.44
N LYS A 383 -27.72 28.54 3.96
CA LYS A 383 -28.11 29.95 3.76
C LYS A 383 -27.59 30.41 2.40
N ARG A 384 -28.23 29.96 1.31
CA ARG A 384 -28.09 30.61 0.00
C ARG A 384 -29.30 30.34 -0.88
N ARG A 385 -30.18 31.33 -1.00
CA ARG A 385 -31.10 31.44 -2.14
C ARG A 385 -30.24 31.57 -3.39
N VAL A 386 -30.35 30.61 -4.30
CA VAL A 386 -29.95 30.80 -5.69
C VAL A 386 -31.19 30.49 -6.52
N ASN A 387 -31.90 31.56 -6.91
CA ASN A 387 -32.84 31.51 -8.01
C ASN A 387 -32.02 31.28 -9.28
N VAL A 388 -32.16 30.12 -9.90
CA VAL A 388 -31.65 29.89 -11.24
C VAL A 388 -32.82 30.05 -12.20
N GLN A 389 -32.99 31.28 -12.68
CA GLN A 389 -33.72 31.57 -13.91
C GLN A 389 -32.80 31.19 -15.08
N PHE A 390 -33.22 30.25 -15.91
CA PHE A 390 -32.71 30.19 -17.28
C PHE A 390 -33.75 30.86 -18.18
N VAL A 391 -33.52 32.15 -18.43
CA VAL A 391 -34.19 32.91 -19.49
C VAL A 391 -33.28 32.84 -20.71
N GLY A 392 -33.69 32.08 -21.71
CA GLY A 392 -33.27 32.24 -23.10
C GLY A 392 -34.52 32.51 -23.92
N LYS A 393 -34.97 33.78 -23.94
CA LYS A 393 -35.98 34.28 -24.87
C LYS A 393 -35.31 34.54 -26.21
N GLU A 394 -35.81 33.93 -27.28
CA GLU A 394 -35.79 34.58 -28.59
C GLU A 394 -37.22 34.98 -28.96
N ALA A 395 -37.35 36.27 -29.23
CA ALA A 395 -38.57 36.98 -29.52
C ALA A 395 -38.76 37.05 -31.03
N GLN A 396 -39.95 36.74 -31.52
CA GLN A 396 -40.38 37.25 -32.82
C GLN A 396 -41.90 37.39 -32.82
N GLY A 397 -42.36 38.65 -32.75
CA GLY A 397 -43.77 38.99 -32.66
C GLY A 397 -44.42 39.26 -34.01
N ARG A 398 -45.74 39.49 -34.00
CA ARG A 398 -46.39 40.65 -34.62
C ARG A 398 -47.89 40.70 -34.36
N ARG A 399 -48.30 41.92 -33.96
CA ARG A 399 -49.48 42.72 -34.35
C ARG A 399 -50.69 42.01 -34.99
N ILE A 400 -51.81 42.10 -34.27
CA ILE A 400 -53.00 42.91 -34.58
C ILE A 400 -53.23 43.18 -36.09
N ASN A 401 -54.20 42.48 -36.69
CA ASN A 401 -55.56 42.99 -36.92
C ASN A 401 -56.50 41.80 -37.14
#